data_AF-A0A0N4XR68-F1
#
_entry.id   AF-A0A0N4XR68-F1
#
_cell.length_a   1.000
_cell.length_b   1.000
_cell.length_c   1.000
_cell.angle_alpha   90.00
_cell.angle_beta   90.00
_cell.angle_gamma   90.00
#
_symmetry.space_group_name_H-M   'P 1'
#
loop_
_entity.id
_entity.type
_entity.pdbx_description
1 polymer ?
#
loop_
_entity_poly.entity_id
_entity_poly.type
_entity_poly.pdbx_seq_one_letter_code
_entity_poly.pdbx_strand_id
1 'polypeptide(L)'
;MTSMELPVLALNEVFIGESLSSRVSYYEIQIDDGAMVKQKSSGIAICTGTGSTSWYFNINKLTEQCVAELLRITAEHCKVNLPVDDKQVVTDICTKFNQQLIFEPDSPRMAFTVRDPIFNATFSPTTPRGFAEKIRVKSRGYDAHLVVDGGVSYRFNDGTEAIVEVREEDALQTVVFR
;
A
#
# COMPACT_ATOMS: atom_id res chain seq x y z
N MET A 1 23.71 -10.44 12.02
CA MET A 1 23.35 -9.07 11.63
C MET A 1 22.78 -8.39 12.87
N THR A 2 23.24 -7.20 13.21
CA THR A 2 22.64 -6.38 14.27
C THR A 2 21.41 -5.68 13.70
N SER A 3 20.22 -6.06 14.15
CA SER A 3 18.99 -5.31 13.89
C SER A 3 18.94 -4.08 14.79
N MET A 4 18.49 -2.95 14.25
CA MET A 4 18.25 -1.72 14.99
C MET A 4 16.77 -1.37 14.85
N GLU A 5 16.11 -1.12 15.96
CA GLU A 5 14.78 -0.51 15.96
C GLU A 5 14.94 1.00 15.76
N LEU A 6 14.14 1.57 14.86
CA LEU A 6 14.14 3.01 14.64
C LEU A 6 13.56 3.71 15.87
N PRO A 7 14.04 4.91 16.23
CA PRO A 7 13.56 5.63 17.42
C PRO A 7 12.16 6.24 17.25
N VAL A 8 11.50 5.98 16.12
CA VAL A 8 10.16 6.46 15.78
C VAL A 8 9.34 5.31 15.22
N LEU A 9 8.05 5.30 15.56
CA LEU A 9 7.06 4.36 15.07
C LEU A 9 6.10 5.07 14.12
N ALA A 10 5.49 4.31 13.20
CA ALA A 10 4.50 4.84 12.28
C ALA A 10 3.11 4.79 12.89
N LEU A 11 2.43 5.95 12.95
CA LEU A 11 1.02 6.03 13.27
C LEU A 11 0.15 5.69 12.06
N ASN A 12 0.52 6.17 10.87
CA ASN A 12 -0.28 6.04 9.65
C ASN A 12 0.41 5.14 8.64
N GLU A 13 1.59 5.52 8.16
CA GLU A 13 2.24 4.78 7.08
C GLU A 13 3.77 4.86 7.08
N VAL A 14 4.37 3.80 6.55
CA VAL A 14 5.76 3.75 6.12
C VAL A 14 5.78 3.70 4.60
N PHE A 15 6.56 4.59 3.97
CA PHE A 15 6.83 4.55 2.55
C PHE A 15 8.29 4.24 2.28
N ILE A 16 8.55 3.35 1.32
CA ILE A 16 9.89 2.98 0.90
C ILE A 16 10.00 3.16 -0.62
N GLY A 17 10.95 3.99 -1.06
CA GLY A 17 11.20 4.25 -2.47
C GLY A 17 12.35 5.24 -2.71
N GLU A 18 12.70 5.46 -3.97
CA GLU A 18 13.64 6.51 -4.40
C GLU A 18 13.15 7.91 -4.01
N SER A 19 14.06 8.82 -3.64
CA SER A 19 13.75 10.19 -3.21
C SER A 19 13.01 11.00 -4.26
N LEU A 20 13.37 10.78 -5.53
CA LEU A 20 12.78 11.45 -6.67
C LEU A 20 11.68 10.56 -7.23
N SER A 21 10.45 11.09 -7.29
CA SER A 21 9.29 10.36 -7.83
C SER A 21 9.43 9.95 -9.30
N SER A 22 10.33 10.58 -10.05
CA SER A 22 10.67 10.22 -11.43
C SER A 22 11.68 9.06 -11.53
N ARG A 23 12.24 8.60 -10.40
CA ARG A 23 13.13 7.44 -10.35
C ARG A 23 12.36 6.20 -9.95
N VAL A 24 12.62 5.13 -10.68
CA VAL A 24 12.01 3.84 -10.41
C VAL A 24 12.76 3.16 -9.27
N SER A 25 12.01 2.79 -8.24
CA SER A 25 12.53 2.04 -7.10
C SER A 25 12.72 0.57 -7.47
N TYR A 26 13.87 0.02 -7.11
CA TYR A 26 14.15 -1.42 -7.17
C TYR A 26 14.43 -1.91 -5.75
N TYR A 27 13.71 -2.95 -5.35
CA TYR A 27 13.88 -3.62 -4.06
C TYR A 27 13.49 -5.09 -4.18
N GLU A 28 13.82 -5.86 -3.16
CA GLU A 28 13.25 -7.17 -2.92
C GLU A 28 12.25 -7.05 -1.76
N ILE A 29 11.11 -7.73 -1.89
CA ILE A 29 10.04 -7.71 -0.89
C ILE A 29 9.62 -9.13 -0.54
N GLN A 30 9.40 -9.37 0.74
CA GLN A 30 8.79 -10.57 1.28
C GLN A 30 7.57 -10.14 2.10
N ILE A 31 6.43 -10.75 1.78
CA ILE A 31 5.17 -10.60 2.50
C ILE A 31 4.98 -11.84 3.36
N ASP A 32 4.85 -11.65 4.67
CA ASP A 32 4.76 -12.70 5.69
C ASP A 32 5.84 -13.78 5.49
N ASP A 33 5.47 -15.05 5.58
CA ASP A 33 6.36 -16.20 5.33
C ASP A 33 6.53 -16.54 3.84
N GLY A 34 6.11 -15.64 2.95
CA GLY A 34 6.22 -15.79 1.51
C GLY A 34 7.66 -15.76 1.00
N ALA A 35 7.84 -16.02 -0.30
CA ALA A 35 9.14 -15.90 -0.94
C ALA A 35 9.56 -14.43 -1.08
N MET A 36 10.85 -14.15 -0.93
CA MET A 36 11.43 -12.86 -1.27
C MET A 36 11.44 -12.69 -2.81
N VAL A 37 10.75 -11.67 -3.31
CA VAL A 37 10.58 -11.41 -4.75
C VAL A 37 11.16 -10.06 -5.14
N LYS A 38 11.71 -9.98 -6.36
CA LYS A 38 12.19 -8.71 -6.91
C LYS A 38 11.01 -7.86 -7.35
N GLN A 39 11.00 -6.60 -6.95
CA GLN A 39 9.97 -5.63 -7.29
C GLN A 39 10.58 -4.36 -7.88
N LYS A 40 9.97 -3.87 -8.96
CA LYS A 40 10.30 -2.59 -9.57
C LYS A 40 9.02 -1.74 -9.69
N SER A 41 9.06 -0.52 -9.17
CA SER A 41 7.84 0.29 -8.94
C SER A 41 8.17 1.74 -8.58
N SER A 42 7.16 2.59 -8.39
CA SER A 42 7.29 3.92 -7.77
C SER A 42 7.49 3.88 -6.25
N GLY A 43 7.71 2.70 -5.67
CA GLY A 43 7.86 2.48 -4.22
C GLY A 43 6.70 1.69 -3.62
N ILE A 44 6.77 1.44 -2.32
CA ILE A 44 5.74 0.74 -1.54
C ILE A 44 5.26 1.61 -0.39
N ALA A 45 3.94 1.72 -0.23
CA ALA A 45 3.30 2.29 0.93
C ALA A 45 2.74 1.16 1.80
N ILE A 46 3.00 1.20 3.10
CA ILE A 46 2.53 0.24 4.11
C ILE A 46 1.81 1.06 5.17
N CYS A 47 0.56 0.75 5.49
CA CYS A 47 -0.21 1.51 6.48
C CYS A 47 -0.81 0.64 7.58
N THR A 48 -1.02 1.27 8.72
CA THR A 48 -1.83 0.80 9.84
C THR A 48 -3.33 1.00 9.56
N GLY A 49 -4.19 0.51 10.45
CA GLY A 49 -5.64 0.74 10.36
C GLY A 49 -6.03 2.22 10.40
N THR A 50 -5.38 3.03 11.23
CA THR A 50 -5.55 4.50 11.23
C THR A 50 -5.15 5.13 9.89
N GLY A 51 -4.00 4.70 9.35
CA GLY A 51 -3.49 5.18 8.05
C GLY A 51 -4.33 4.76 6.84
N SER A 52 -5.21 3.75 7.01
CA SER A 52 -6.10 3.24 5.94
C SER A 52 -7.04 4.31 5.36
N THR A 53 -7.29 5.40 6.09
CA THR A 53 -8.13 6.53 5.68
C THR A 53 -7.36 7.67 4.99
N SER A 54 -6.03 7.61 4.98
CA SER A 54 -5.14 8.68 4.50
C SER A 54 -4.56 8.38 3.12
N TRP A 55 -3.23 8.30 2.98
CA TRP A 55 -2.57 8.14 1.68
C TRP A 55 -2.93 6.81 1.02
N TYR A 56 -2.99 5.72 1.80
CA TYR A 56 -3.39 4.39 1.32
C TYR A 56 -4.76 4.42 0.63
N PHE A 57 -5.77 5.05 1.24
CA PHE A 57 -7.09 5.23 0.64
C PHE A 57 -6.98 5.93 -0.71
N ASN A 58 -6.27 7.06 -0.73
CA ASN A 58 -6.25 7.95 -1.88
C ASN A 58 -5.52 7.37 -3.10
N ILE A 59 -4.50 6.52 -2.89
CA ILE A 59 -3.83 5.84 -4.00
C ILE A 59 -4.59 4.61 -4.52
N ASN A 60 -5.53 4.07 -3.73
CA ASN A 60 -6.25 2.83 -4.05
C ASN A 60 -7.71 3.02 -4.43
N LYS A 61 -8.30 4.18 -4.12
CA LYS A 61 -9.73 4.44 -4.35
C LYS A 61 -10.05 4.45 -5.84
N LEU A 62 -11.25 4.01 -6.17
CA LEU A 62 -11.83 4.20 -7.49
C LEU A 62 -12.55 5.54 -7.55
N THR A 63 -12.60 6.08 -8.77
CA THR A 63 -13.49 7.18 -9.13
C THR A 63 -14.78 6.60 -9.73
N GLU A 64 -15.88 7.35 -9.63
CA GLU A 64 -17.14 6.99 -10.31
C GLU A 64 -16.94 6.83 -11.82
N GLN A 65 -16.06 7.63 -12.43
CA GLN A 65 -15.68 7.49 -13.83
C GLN A 65 -15.11 6.10 -14.12
N CYS A 66 -14.16 5.63 -13.31
CA CYS A 66 -13.55 4.30 -13.47
C CYS A 66 -14.59 3.19 -13.33
N VAL A 67 -15.49 3.31 -12.34
CA VAL A 67 -16.58 2.33 -12.15
C VAL A 67 -17.53 2.30 -13.35
N ALA A 68 -17.98 3.46 -13.84
CA ALA A 68 -18.87 3.55 -15.00
C ALA A 68 -18.22 2.96 -16.26
N GLU A 69 -16.93 3.21 -16.48
CA GLU A 69 -16.17 2.66 -17.60
C GLU A 69 -16.05 1.13 -17.52
N LEU A 70 -15.70 0.58 -16.35
CA LEU A 70 -15.63 -0.86 -16.13
C LEU A 70 -16.99 -1.54 -16.29
N LEU A 71 -18.08 -0.94 -15.81
CA LEU A 71 -19.43 -1.47 -16.00
C LEU A 71 -19.81 -1.48 -17.48
N ARG A 72 -19.46 -0.44 -18.24
CA ARG A 72 -19.70 -0.39 -19.70
C ARG A 72 -18.94 -1.48 -20.44
N ILE A 73 -17.63 -1.62 -20.17
CA ILE A 73 -16.81 -2.67 -20.76
C ILE A 73 -17.37 -4.06 -20.42
N THR A 74 -17.79 -4.27 -19.17
CA THR A 74 -18.37 -5.54 -18.71
C THR A 74 -19.70 -5.84 -19.41
N ALA A 75 -20.59 -4.84 -19.53
CA ALA A 75 -21.87 -4.98 -20.22
C ALA A 75 -21.67 -5.39 -21.67
N GLU A 76 -20.75 -4.73 -22.38
CA GLU A 76 -20.42 -5.00 -23.77
C GLU A 76 -19.79 -6.40 -23.94
N HIS A 77 -18.75 -6.71 -23.17
CA HIS A 77 -17.99 -7.95 -23.29
C HIS A 77 -18.84 -9.18 -22.95
N CYS A 78 -19.59 -9.10 -21.85
CA CYS A 78 -20.43 -10.21 -21.37
C CYS A 78 -21.82 -10.23 -22.03
N LYS A 79 -22.16 -9.23 -22.85
CA LYS A 79 -23.48 -9.07 -23.50
C LYS A 79 -24.63 -9.09 -22.49
N VAL A 80 -24.43 -8.42 -21.36
CA VAL A 80 -25.42 -8.30 -20.28
C VAL A 80 -25.89 -6.86 -20.16
N ASN A 81 -27.15 -6.69 -19.78
CA ASN A 81 -27.69 -5.36 -19.52
C ASN A 81 -27.32 -4.94 -18.09
N LEU A 82 -26.36 -4.03 -17.95
CA LEU A 82 -26.02 -3.39 -16.67
C LEU A 82 -26.51 -1.94 -16.68
N PRO A 83 -26.91 -1.39 -15.53
CA PRO A 83 -27.36 0.00 -15.41
C PRO A 83 -26.16 0.98 -15.44
N VAL A 84 -25.47 1.06 -16.59
CA VAL A 84 -24.21 1.80 -16.75
C VAL A 84 -24.36 3.32 -16.65
N ASP A 85 -25.55 3.84 -16.94
CA ASP A 85 -25.89 5.28 -16.88
C ASP A 85 -26.64 5.66 -15.60
N ASP A 86 -26.92 4.67 -14.72
CA ASP A 86 -27.53 4.93 -13.43
C ASP A 86 -26.48 5.46 -12.45
N LYS A 87 -26.54 6.76 -12.20
CA LYS A 87 -25.62 7.44 -11.27
C LYS A 87 -25.66 6.84 -9.87
N GLN A 88 -26.82 6.44 -9.36
CA GLN A 88 -26.92 5.88 -8.03
C GLN A 88 -26.17 4.55 -7.95
N VAL A 89 -26.33 3.68 -8.95
CA VAL A 89 -25.62 2.40 -8.99
C VAL A 89 -24.10 2.61 -9.06
N VAL A 90 -23.63 3.55 -9.89
CA VAL A 90 -22.20 3.87 -9.98
C VAL A 90 -21.66 4.40 -8.64
N THR A 91 -22.36 5.34 -8.01
CA THR A 91 -21.98 5.89 -6.70
C THR A 91 -21.96 4.82 -5.62
N ASP A 92 -22.97 3.94 -5.57
CA ASP A 92 -23.08 2.87 -4.58
C ASP A 92 -21.94 1.85 -4.72
N ILE A 93 -21.62 1.44 -5.95
CA ILE A 93 -20.51 0.50 -6.21
C ILE A 93 -19.17 1.15 -5.87
N CYS A 94 -18.96 2.39 -6.28
CA CYS A 94 -17.75 3.16 -5.97
C CYS A 94 -17.55 3.29 -4.46
N THR A 95 -18.59 3.69 -3.74
CA THR A 95 -18.61 3.82 -2.29
C THR A 95 -18.32 2.48 -1.62
N LYS A 96 -19.00 1.41 -2.04
CA LYS A 96 -18.81 0.06 -1.49
C LYS A 96 -17.39 -0.46 -1.70
N PHE A 97 -16.77 -0.20 -2.85
CA PHE A 97 -15.38 -0.58 -3.08
C PHE A 97 -14.44 0.23 -2.19
N ASN A 98 -14.60 1.56 -2.17
CA ASN A 98 -13.71 2.45 -1.42
C ASN A 98 -13.79 2.18 0.09
N GLN A 99 -14.97 1.85 0.62
CA GLN A 99 -15.14 1.44 2.02
C GLN A 99 -14.33 0.18 2.39
N GLN A 100 -14.06 -0.72 1.45
CA GLN A 100 -13.24 -1.92 1.71
C GLN A 100 -11.75 -1.61 1.86
N LEU A 101 -11.31 -0.39 1.52
CA LEU A 101 -9.93 0.05 1.72
C LEU A 101 -9.66 0.51 3.15
N ILE A 102 -10.72 0.80 3.90
CA ILE A 102 -10.65 1.25 5.29
C ILE A 102 -10.79 0.01 6.18
N PHE A 103 -9.90 -0.12 7.16
CA PHE A 103 -9.92 -1.24 8.11
C PHE A 103 -9.66 -0.75 9.53
N GLU A 104 -9.94 -1.62 10.50
CA GLU A 104 -9.99 -1.24 11.92
C GLU A 104 -8.64 -0.67 12.42
N PRO A 105 -8.65 0.48 13.13
CA PRO A 105 -7.46 1.12 13.69
C PRO A 105 -6.57 0.23 14.56
N ASP A 106 -7.17 -0.75 15.24
CA ASP A 106 -6.52 -1.70 16.16
C ASP A 106 -6.12 -3.02 15.50
N SER A 107 -6.27 -3.13 14.18
CA SER A 107 -5.86 -4.32 13.43
C SER A 107 -4.36 -4.61 13.62
N PRO A 108 -3.97 -5.85 13.97
CA PRO A 108 -2.57 -6.26 14.03
C PRO A 108 -1.95 -6.46 12.64
N ARG A 109 -2.78 -6.44 11.58
CA ARG A 109 -2.33 -6.51 10.18
C ARG A 109 -2.18 -5.12 9.61
N MET A 110 -1.18 -4.95 8.76
CA MET A 110 -0.97 -3.78 7.91
C MET A 110 -1.55 -4.03 6.54
N ALA A 111 -1.93 -2.96 5.84
CA ALA A 111 -2.17 -3.01 4.41
C ALA A 111 -0.94 -2.48 3.66
N PHE A 112 -0.63 -3.07 2.51
CA PHE A 112 0.44 -2.57 1.64
C PHE A 112 -0.07 -2.25 0.24
N THR A 113 0.64 -1.38 -0.46
CA THR A 113 0.42 -1.06 -1.88
C THR A 113 1.74 -0.74 -2.56
N VAL A 114 2.12 -1.58 -3.52
CA VAL A 114 3.16 -1.34 -4.51
C VAL A 114 2.62 -0.36 -5.55
N ARG A 115 3.26 0.80 -5.66
CA ARG A 115 2.80 1.87 -6.56
C ARG A 115 3.35 1.70 -7.97
N ASP A 116 2.49 1.73 -8.98
CA ASP A 116 2.89 1.66 -10.40
C ASP A 116 3.87 0.50 -10.69
N PRO A 117 3.50 -0.77 -10.36
CA PRO A 117 4.39 -1.89 -10.53
C PRO A 117 4.77 -2.11 -11.99
N ILE A 118 6.05 -2.41 -12.23
CA ILE A 118 6.58 -2.73 -13.56
C ILE A 118 6.80 -4.24 -13.63
N PHE A 119 6.06 -4.90 -14.53
CA PHE A 119 6.18 -6.35 -14.74
C PHE A 119 6.89 -6.67 -16.06
N ASN A 120 7.80 -7.64 -16.03
CA ASN A 120 8.50 -8.19 -17.19
C ASN A 120 9.18 -9.53 -16.84
N ALA A 121 10.01 -10.08 -17.74
CA ALA A 121 10.70 -11.35 -17.52
C ALA A 121 11.56 -11.40 -16.24
N THR A 122 12.04 -10.25 -15.75
CA THR A 122 12.82 -10.14 -14.51
C THR A 122 11.94 -9.86 -13.29
N PHE A 123 10.84 -9.13 -13.45
CA PHE A 123 9.91 -8.73 -12.38
C PHE A 123 8.56 -9.38 -12.63
N SER A 124 8.34 -10.54 -12.01
CA SER A 124 7.10 -11.31 -12.19
C SER A 124 5.87 -10.53 -11.69
N PRO A 125 4.69 -10.73 -12.29
CA PRO A 125 3.45 -10.18 -11.78
C PRO A 125 3.20 -10.58 -10.32
N THR A 126 2.91 -9.58 -9.49
CA THR A 126 2.55 -9.73 -8.07
C THR A 126 1.24 -9.01 -7.80
N THR A 127 0.52 -9.42 -6.76
CA THR A 127 -0.63 -8.65 -6.29
C THR A 127 -0.12 -7.31 -5.77
N PRO A 128 -0.56 -6.17 -6.35
CA PRO A 128 0.02 -4.87 -6.03
C PRO A 128 -0.39 -4.37 -4.65
N ARG A 129 -1.42 -4.94 -4.03
CA ARG A 129 -1.88 -4.56 -2.71
C ARG A 129 -2.43 -5.75 -1.95
N GLY A 130 -2.39 -5.69 -0.63
CA GLY A 130 -2.90 -6.74 0.23
C GLY A 130 -2.73 -6.40 1.69
N PHE A 131 -2.97 -7.40 2.54
CA PHE A 131 -2.69 -7.34 3.97
C PHE A 131 -1.49 -8.22 4.30
N ALA A 132 -0.77 -7.86 5.36
CA ALA A 132 0.37 -8.59 5.89
C ALA A 132 0.49 -8.37 7.40
N GLU A 133 0.99 -9.36 8.12
CA GLU A 133 1.44 -9.22 9.52
C GLU A 133 2.88 -8.74 9.55
N LYS A 134 3.69 -9.12 8.56
CA LYS A 134 5.10 -8.77 8.46
C LYS A 134 5.51 -8.49 7.03
N ILE A 135 6.23 -7.40 6.82
CA ILE A 135 6.80 -7.05 5.51
C ILE A 135 8.29 -6.83 5.67
N ARG A 136 9.07 -7.59 4.91
CA ARG A 136 10.51 -7.41 4.82
C ARG A 136 10.85 -6.80 3.47
N VAL A 137 11.58 -5.69 3.48
CA VAL A 137 12.02 -4.98 2.28
C VAL A 137 13.54 -4.88 2.29
N LYS A 138 14.18 -5.27 1.19
CA LYS A 138 15.62 -5.07 0.99
C LYS A 138 15.83 -4.15 -0.20
N SER A 139 16.47 -3.02 0.03
CA SER A 139 16.71 -2.03 -1.00
C SER A 139 17.72 -2.51 -2.04
N ARG A 140 17.45 -2.13 -3.30
CA ARG A 140 18.39 -2.13 -4.42
C ARG A 140 18.50 -0.72 -5.05
N GLY A 141 18.04 0.29 -4.32
CA GLY A 141 18.03 1.69 -4.75
C GLY A 141 19.32 2.44 -4.41
N TYR A 142 19.55 3.57 -5.07
CA TYR A 142 20.78 4.36 -4.89
C TYR A 142 20.59 5.59 -4.03
N ASP A 143 19.42 6.21 -4.15
CA ASP A 143 18.99 7.36 -3.35
C ASP A 143 17.59 7.07 -2.83
N ALA A 144 17.45 5.95 -2.13
CA ALA A 144 16.18 5.48 -1.60
C ALA A 144 16.04 5.85 -0.13
N HIS A 145 14.80 6.03 0.29
CA HIS A 145 14.44 6.44 1.63
C HIS A 145 13.29 5.59 2.17
N LEU A 146 13.32 5.38 3.48
CA LEU A 146 12.21 4.93 4.29
C LEU A 146 11.66 6.15 5.01
N VAL A 147 10.39 6.49 4.76
CA VAL A 147 9.71 7.66 5.30
C VAL A 147 8.59 7.20 6.23
N VAL A 148 8.57 7.74 7.44
CA VAL A 148 7.56 7.45 8.47
C VAL A 148 6.61 8.64 8.59
N ASP A 149 5.31 8.37 8.42
CA ASP A 149 4.20 9.33 8.54
C ASP A 149 4.37 10.64 7.73
N GLY A 150 5.07 10.56 6.60
CA GLY A 150 5.41 11.72 5.77
C GLY A 150 6.34 12.74 6.43
N GLY A 151 6.88 12.45 7.61
CA GLY A 151 7.71 13.36 8.39
C GLY A 151 9.19 12.96 8.39
N VAL A 152 9.53 11.91 9.14
CA VAL A 152 10.93 11.49 9.34
C VAL A 152 11.36 10.59 8.20
N SER A 153 12.55 10.85 7.65
CA SER A 153 13.11 10.11 6.52
C SER A 153 14.48 9.52 6.87
N TYR A 154 14.66 8.24 6.54
CA TYR A 154 15.89 7.48 6.76
C TYR A 154 16.44 7.01 5.42
N ARG A 155 17.75 7.15 5.22
CA ARG A 155 18.41 6.62 4.02
C ARG A 155 18.26 5.09 3.97
N PHE A 156 17.81 4.59 2.83
CA PHE A 156 17.46 3.20 2.59
C PHE A 156 18.06 2.70 1.26
N ASN A 157 19.38 2.89 1.09
CA ASN A 157 20.11 2.54 -0.14
C ASN A 157 20.42 1.04 -0.25
N ASP A 158 20.99 0.62 -1.38
CA ASP A 158 21.28 -0.77 -1.74
C ASP A 158 21.93 -1.54 -0.58
N GLY A 159 21.36 -2.72 -0.32
CA GLY A 159 21.79 -3.61 0.75
C GLY A 159 21.12 -3.35 2.10
N THR A 160 20.53 -2.17 2.33
CA THR A 160 19.74 -1.90 3.54
C THR A 160 18.47 -2.74 3.54
N GLU A 161 18.09 -3.20 4.72
CA GLU A 161 16.92 -4.04 4.94
C GLU A 161 16.08 -3.48 6.09
N ALA A 162 14.76 -3.46 5.88
CA ALA A 162 13.77 -3.09 6.87
C ALA A 162 12.80 -4.25 7.08
N ILE A 163 12.38 -4.41 8.32
CA ILE A 163 11.25 -5.24 8.71
C ILE A 163 10.20 -4.28 9.26
N VAL A 164 9.00 -4.35 8.72
CA VAL A 164 7.83 -3.61 9.18
C VAL A 164 6.85 -4.63 9.72
N GLU A 165 6.38 -4.42 10.95
CA GLU A 165 5.41 -5.26 11.65
C GLU A 165 4.67 -4.38 12.66
N VAL A 166 3.45 -4.78 13.04
CA VAL A 166 2.71 -4.14 14.14
C VAL A 166 2.90 -5.00 15.37
N ARG A 167 3.22 -4.36 16.50
CA ARG A 167 3.40 -5.04 17.79
C ARG A 167 2.38 -4.52 18.80
N GLU A 168 1.86 -5.41 19.64
CA GLU A 168 0.83 -5.06 20.63
C GLU A 168 1.36 -4.07 21.69
N GLU A 169 2.65 -4.18 22.04
CA GLU A 169 3.31 -3.28 22.99
C GLU A 169 3.38 -1.81 22.52
N ASP A 170 3.25 -1.58 21.21
CA ASP A 170 3.31 -0.26 20.58
C ASP A 170 1.91 0.36 20.39
N ALA A 171 0.86 -0.30 20.89
CA ALA A 171 -0.52 0.15 20.72
C ALA A 171 -0.76 1.53 21.36
N LEU A 172 -1.36 2.44 20.58
CA LEU A 172 -1.67 3.78 21.04
C LEU A 172 -2.90 3.80 21.97
N GLN A 173 -2.77 4.52 23.07
CA GLN A 173 -3.90 4.81 23.96
C GLN A 173 -4.64 6.06 23.47
N THR A 174 -5.90 5.89 23.09
CA THR A 174 -6.77 7.00 22.69
C THR A 174 -7.53 7.55 23.90
N VAL A 175 -7.40 8.85 24.16
CA VAL A 175 -8.20 9.54 25.18
C VAL A 175 -9.41 10.19 24.50
N VAL A 176 -10.61 9.82 24.95
CA VAL A 176 -11.87 10.41 24.48
C VAL A 176 -12.34 11.47 25.48
N PHE A 177 -12.28 12.74 25.09
CA PHE A 177 -12.87 13.82 25.87
C PHE A 177 -14.39 13.86 25.64
N ARG A 178 -15.16 13.89 26.72
CA ARG A 178 -16.62 14.01 26.73
C ARG A 178 -17.02 15.37 27.28
#